data_AF-A0AAN6M7M6-F1
#
_entry.id   AF-A0AAN6M7M6-F1
#
_cell.length_a   1.000
_cell.length_b   1.000
_cell.length_c   1.000
_cell.angle_alpha   90.00
_cell.angle_beta   90.00
_cell.angle_gamma   90.00
#
_symmetry.space_group_name_H-M   'P 1'
#
loop_
_entity.id
_entity.type
_entity.pdbx_description
1 polymer ?
#
loop_
_entity_poly.entity_id
_entity_poly.type
_entity_poly.pdbx_seq_one_letter_code
_entity_poly.pdbx_strand_id
1 'polypeptide(L)'
;MDRIEGQLKDQEELAKHILSWITCAKRPLSTMELQHALGVEVGETELDPDNIPLVEDIVSVCAGLVTVDEESGIIRLVHYTTQEYFVRTWKQWFPDAQVDITDICATYLSFG
;
A
#
# COMPACT_ATOMS: atom_id res chain seq x y z
N MET A 1 -11.25 -0.10 -10.36
CA MET A 1 -10.21 0.91 -10.63
C MET A 1 -10.82 2.26 -10.95
N ASP A 2 -11.88 2.32 -11.76
CA ASP A 2 -12.58 3.58 -12.13
C ASP A 2 -12.87 4.54 -10.97
N ARG A 3 -13.32 4.02 -9.81
CA ARG A 3 -13.56 4.85 -8.62
C ARG A 3 -12.30 5.47 -8.03
N ILE A 4 -11.17 4.78 -8.10
CA ILE A 4 -9.85 5.25 -7.64
C ILE A 4 -9.28 6.26 -8.65
N GLU A 5 -9.38 5.95 -9.95
CA GLU A 5 -8.91 6.81 -11.04
C GLU A 5 -9.76 8.07 -11.25
N GLY A 6 -10.93 8.13 -10.62
CA GLY A 6 -11.75 9.33 -10.54
C GLY A 6 -11.48 10.23 -9.33
N GLN A 7 -10.54 9.85 -8.44
CA GLN A 7 -10.17 10.65 -7.25
C GLN A 7 -9.23 11.80 -7.62
N LEU A 8 -8.88 12.63 -6.64
CA LEU A 8 -7.77 13.57 -6.80
C LEU A 8 -6.47 12.80 -7.03
N LYS A 9 -5.54 13.39 -7.79
CA LYS A 9 -4.30 12.73 -8.22
C LYS A 9 -3.52 12.09 -7.06
N ASP A 10 -3.32 12.83 -5.98
CA ASP A 10 -2.56 12.33 -4.82
C ASP A 10 -3.27 11.15 -4.13
N GLN A 11 -4.61 11.14 -4.13
CA GLN A 11 -5.40 10.03 -3.58
C GLN A 11 -5.40 8.82 -4.51
N GLU A 12 -5.43 9.03 -5.83
CA GLU A 12 -5.27 7.98 -6.82
C GLU A 12 -3.90 7.31 -6.68
N GLU A 13 -2.82 8.10 -6.61
CA GLU A 13 -1.45 7.62 -6.44
C GLU A 13 -1.30 6.84 -5.13
N LEU A 14 -1.77 7.38 -4.01
CA LEU A 14 -1.74 6.70 -2.71
C LEU A 14 -2.51 5.37 -2.75
N ALA A 15 -3.71 5.35 -3.33
CA ALA A 15 -4.50 4.13 -3.45
C ALA A 15 -3.82 3.07 -4.32
N LYS A 16 -3.18 3.48 -5.43
CA LYS A 16 -2.39 2.57 -6.28
C LYS A 16 -1.19 2.01 -5.53
N HIS A 17 -0.51 2.83 -4.72
CA HIS A 17 0.60 2.40 -3.87
C HIS A 17 0.15 1.39 -2.81
N ILE A 18 -0.97 1.64 -2.13
CA ILE A 18 -1.54 0.70 -1.15
C ILE A 18 -1.88 -0.63 -1.80
N LEU A 19 -2.57 -0.60 -2.95
CA LEU A 19 -2.97 -1.80 -3.66
C LEU A 19 -1.76 -2.59 -4.19
N SER A 20 -0.70 -1.92 -4.63
CA SER A 20 0.53 -2.58 -5.08
C SER A 20 1.20 -3.32 -3.92
N TRP A 21 1.34 -2.69 -2.74
CA TRP A 21 1.91 -3.31 -1.54
C TRP A 21 1.12 -4.56 -1.12
N ILE A 22 -0.20 -4.47 -1.00
CA ILE A 22 -1.04 -5.60 -0.59
C ILE A 22 -0.99 -6.73 -1.63
N THR A 23 -0.93 -6.39 -2.92
CA THR A 23 -0.95 -7.38 -4.02
C THR A 23 0.39 -8.08 -4.21
N CYS A 24 1.50 -7.33 -4.13
CA CYS A 24 2.82 -7.82 -4.47
C CYS A 24 3.61 -8.34 -3.26
N ALA A 25 3.14 -8.09 -2.03
CA ALA A 25 3.74 -8.67 -0.83
C ALA A 25 3.67 -10.20 -0.85
N LYS A 26 4.75 -10.84 -0.36
CA LYS A 26 4.86 -12.30 -0.31
C LYS A 26 3.99 -12.95 0.77
N ARG A 27 3.55 -12.17 1.75
CA ARG A 27 2.68 -12.58 2.86
C ARG A 27 1.72 -11.44 3.18
N PRO A 28 0.62 -11.70 3.90
CA PRO A 28 -0.21 -10.64 4.45
C PRO A 28 0.62 -9.65 5.29
N LEU A 29 0.30 -8.37 5.14
CA LEU A 29 0.91 -7.28 5.89
C LEU A 29 0.03 -6.92 7.07
N SER A 30 0.66 -6.56 8.19
CA SER A 30 -0.03 -5.81 9.24
C SER A 30 -0.29 -4.37 8.79
N THR A 31 -1.27 -3.72 9.41
CA THR A 31 -1.52 -2.28 9.21
C THR A 31 -0.27 -1.46 9.47
N MET A 32 0.46 -1.75 10.55
CA MET A 32 1.68 -1.03 10.93
C MET A 32 2.77 -1.15 9.86
N GLU A 33 3.00 -2.35 9.33
CA GLU A 33 4.00 -2.56 8.26
C GLU A 33 3.65 -1.73 7.02
N LEU A 34 2.39 -1.70 6.62
CA LEU A 34 1.96 -0.90 5.47
C LEU A 34 2.07 0.60 5.76
N GLN A 35 1.64 1.06 6.93
CA GLN A 35 1.73 2.47 7.33
C GLN A 35 3.18 2.95 7.30
N HIS A 36 4.10 2.17 7.85
CA HIS A 36 5.54 2.49 7.81
C HIS A 36 6.06 2.51 6.38
N ALA A 37 5.72 1.50 5.56
CA ALA A 37 6.14 1.47 4.16
C ALA A 37 5.65 2.68 3.35
N LEU A 38 4.44 3.16 3.63
CA LEU A 38 3.88 4.34 2.96
C LEU A 38 4.46 5.66 3.47
N GLY A 39 5.00 5.70 4.69
CA GLY A 39 5.64 6.89 5.26
C GLY A 39 7.13 7.04 4.95
N VAL A 40 7.74 6.05 4.28
CA VAL A 40 9.15 6.11 3.86
C VAL A 40 9.31 7.06 2.67
N GLU A 41 10.20 8.02 2.83
CA GLU A 41 10.69 8.85 1.72
C GLU A 41 12.08 8.37 1.28
N VAL A 42 12.20 7.96 0.01
CA VAL A 42 13.46 7.45 -0.54
C VAL A 42 14.51 8.55 -0.52
N GLY A 43 15.64 8.27 0.13
CA GLY A 43 16.77 9.21 0.27
C GLY A 43 16.88 9.83 1.65
N GLU A 44 15.85 9.71 2.49
CA GLU A 44 15.91 10.13 3.89
C GLU A 44 16.61 9.09 4.78
N THR A 45 17.07 9.54 5.94
CA THR A 45 17.81 8.70 6.91
C THR A 45 16.99 8.28 8.11
N GLU A 46 15.77 8.77 8.25
CA GLU A 46 14.84 8.43 9.33
C GLU A 46 13.39 8.44 8.84
N LEU A 47 12.50 7.78 9.58
CA LEU A 47 11.07 7.80 9.33
C LEU A 47 10.43 8.99 10.02
N ASP A 48 9.90 9.94 9.26
CA ASP A 48 9.11 11.04 9.81
C ASP A 48 7.72 10.53 10.25
N PRO A 49 7.36 10.62 11.54
CA PRO A 49 6.04 10.24 12.01
C PRO A 49 4.90 11.00 11.33
N ASP A 50 5.13 12.23 10.86
CA ASP A 50 4.13 13.05 10.18
C ASP A 50 3.82 12.54 8.76
N ASN A 51 4.71 11.74 8.18
CA ASN A 51 4.50 11.08 6.88
C ASN A 51 3.73 9.77 6.97
N ILE A 52 3.51 9.22 8.18
CA ILE A 52 2.83 7.95 8.37
C ILE A 52 1.30 8.17 8.22
N PRO A 53 0.64 7.62 7.18
CA PRO A 53 -0.79 7.84 6.97
C PRO A 53 -1.62 7.10 8.02
N LEU A 54 -2.78 7.65 8.36
CA LEU A 54 -3.74 6.98 9.24
C LEU A 54 -4.38 5.78 8.52
N VAL A 55 -4.71 4.73 9.28
CA VAL A 55 -5.36 3.52 8.72
C VAL A 55 -6.70 3.86 8.07
N GLU A 56 -7.44 4.82 8.62
CA GLU A 56 -8.71 5.27 8.06
C GLU A 56 -8.54 5.91 6.68
N ASP A 57 -7.47 6.68 6.47
CA ASP A 57 -7.15 7.28 5.18
C ASP A 57 -6.78 6.21 4.15
N ILE A 58 -5.94 5.23 4.55
CA ILE A 58 -5.57 4.08 3.72
C ILE A 58 -6.81 3.34 3.20
N VAL A 59 -7.76 3.04 4.09
CA VAL A 59 -8.99 2.32 3.72
C VAL A 59 -9.90 3.20 2.86
N SER A 60 -10.03 4.48 3.20
CA SER A 60 -10.88 5.45 2.52
C SER A 60 -10.48 5.64 1.05
N VAL A 61 -9.19 5.93 0.79
CA VAL A 61 -8.71 6.18 -0.58
C VAL A 61 -8.77 4.95 -1.48
N CYS A 62 -8.81 3.75 -0.90
CA CYS A 62 -8.93 2.49 -1.64
C CYS A 62 -10.36 2.17 -2.09
N ALA A 63 -11.33 3.07 -1.86
CA ALA A 63 -12.70 2.98 -2.35
C ALA A 63 -13.39 1.64 -2.01
N GLY A 64 -13.08 1.04 -0.85
CA GLY A 64 -13.67 -0.22 -0.39
C GLY A 64 -13.05 -1.49 -1.00
N LEU A 65 -11.91 -1.40 -1.69
CA LEU A 65 -11.16 -2.56 -2.15
C LEU A 65 -10.30 -3.18 -1.04
N VAL A 66 -10.01 -2.41 0.01
CA VAL A 66 -9.15 -2.79 1.13
C VAL A 66 -9.97 -2.79 2.42
N THR A 67 -9.64 -3.70 3.31
CA THR A 67 -10.23 -3.83 4.65
C THR A 67 -9.15 -4.22 5.66
N VAL A 68 -9.43 -3.95 6.93
CA VAL A 68 -8.59 -4.35 8.06
C VAL A 68 -9.31 -5.39 8.88
N ASP A 69 -8.62 -6.47 9.20
CA ASP A 69 -9.05 -7.45 10.19
C ASP A 69 -8.70 -6.91 11.58
N GLU A 70 -9.70 -6.51 12.36
CA GLU A 70 -9.50 -5.90 13.68
C GLU A 70 -8.93 -6.86 14.72
N GLU A 71 -9.11 -8.17 14.56
CA GLU A 71 -8.62 -9.18 15.51
C GLU A 71 -7.12 -9.45 15.31
N SER A 72 -6.69 -9.52 14.05
CA SER A 72 -5.30 -9.83 13.68
C SER A 72 -4.45 -8.62 13.31
N GLY A 73 -5.06 -7.45 13.09
CA GLY A 73 -4.38 -6.24 12.60
C GLY A 73 -3.87 -6.36 11.16
N ILE A 74 -4.40 -7.31 10.38
CA ILE A 74 -3.98 -7.56 9.01
C ILE A 74 -4.77 -6.68 8.04
N ILE A 75 -4.06 -6.00 7.15
CA ILE A 75 -4.66 -5.27 6.04
C ILE A 75 -4.66 -6.12 4.78
N ARG A 76 -5.81 -6.19 4.10
CA ARG A 76 -6.00 -7.06 2.94
C ARG A 76 -7.06 -6.56 1.99
N LEU A 77 -7.11 -7.17 0.81
CA LEU A 77 -8.20 -6.94 -0.13
C LEU A 77 -9.51 -7.50 0.42
N VAL A 78 -10.62 -6.80 0.16
CA VAL A 78 -11.94 -7.09 0.74
C VAL A 78 -12.47 -8.48 0.40
N HIS A 79 -12.05 -9.05 -0.74
CA HIS A 79 -12.55 -10.34 -1.21
C HIS A 79 -11.47 -11.11 -1.99
N TYR A 80 -11.51 -12.45 -1.93
CA TYR A 80 -10.51 -13.30 -2.58
C TYR A 80 -10.48 -13.13 -4.10
N THR A 81 -11.63 -12.85 -4.75
CA THR A 81 -11.70 -12.59 -6.19
C THR A 81 -11.02 -11.28 -6.57
N THR A 82 -11.06 -10.27 -5.70
CA THR A 82 -10.32 -9.02 -5.87
C THR A 82 -8.82 -9.29 -5.82
N GLN A 83 -8.38 -10.16 -4.90
CA GLN A 83 -6.99 -10.59 -4.84
C GLN A 83 -6.57 -11.35 -6.09
N GLU A 84 -7.36 -12.32 -6.55
CA GLU A 84 -7.07 -13.06 -7.79
C GLU A 84 -6.99 -12.13 -9.00
N TYR A 85 -7.88 -11.14 -9.09
CA TYR A 85 -7.87 -10.13 -10.14
C TYR A 85 -6.55 -9.34 -10.14
N PHE A 86 -6.15 -8.78 -9.00
CA PHE A 86 -4.92 -7.99 -8.92
C PHE A 86 -3.67 -8.85 -9.10
N VAL A 87 -3.61 -10.07 -8.57
CA VAL A 87 -2.49 -11.00 -8.80
C VAL A 87 -2.28 -11.29 -10.30
N ARG A 88 -3.34 -11.32 -11.10
CA ARG A 88 -3.26 -11.51 -12.56
C ARG A 88 -2.90 -10.24 -13.32
N THR A 89 -3.25 -9.08 -12.78
CA THR A 89 -3.23 -7.79 -13.50
C THR A 89 -2.24 -6.78 -12.90
N TRP A 90 -1.49 -7.13 -11.86
CA TRP A 90 -0.64 -6.17 -11.14
C TRP A 90 0.39 -5.50 -12.06
N LYS A 91 0.93 -6.20 -13.06
CA LYS A 91 1.87 -5.60 -14.02
C LYS A 91 1.25 -4.50 -14.89
N GLN A 92 -0.06 -4.56 -15.11
CA GLN A 92 -0.79 -3.53 -15.84
C GLN A 92 -1.06 -2.33 -14.94
N TRP A 93 -1.46 -2.57 -13.69
CA TRP A 93 -1.87 -1.51 -12.76
C TRP A 93 -0.72 -0.86 -12.02
N PHE A 94 0.32 -1.64 -11.72
CA PHE A 94 1.46 -1.30 -10.86
C PHE A 94 2.77 -1.86 -11.48
N PRO A 95 3.17 -1.40 -12.68
CA PRO A 95 4.32 -1.96 -13.40
C PRO A 95 5.62 -1.86 -12.59
N ASP A 96 5.78 -0.79 -11.81
CA ASP A 96 7.01 -0.50 -11.05
C ASP A 96 6.95 -1.00 -9.60
N ALA A 97 5.87 -1.69 -9.20
CA ALA A 97 5.64 -2.10 -7.81
C ALA A 97 6.82 -2.83 -7.16
N GLN A 98 7.51 -3.69 -7.90
CA GLN A 98 8.66 -4.42 -7.36
C GLN A 98 9.87 -3.52 -7.10
N VAL A 99 10.08 -2.51 -7.94
CA VAL A 99 11.15 -1.52 -7.77
C VAL A 99 10.82 -0.64 -6.57
N ASP A 100 9.61 -0.07 -6.54
CA ASP A 100 9.16 0.82 -5.46
C ASP A 100 9.22 0.12 -4.09
N ILE A 101 8.70 -1.11 -4.00
CA ILE A 101 8.77 -1.92 -2.77
C ILE A 101 10.21 -2.17 -2.35
N THR A 102 11.11 -2.44 -3.31
CA THR A 102 12.53 -2.72 -3.01
C THR A 102 13.23 -1.47 -2.49
N ASP A 103 13.01 -0.33 -3.13
CA ASP A 103 13.63 0.94 -2.76
C ASP A 103 13.16 1.43 -1.39
N ILE A 104 11.85 1.31 -1.11
CA ILE A 104 11.28 1.61 0.19
C ILE A 104 11.84 0.67 1.27
N CYS A 105 11.87 -0.65 1.02
CA CYS A 105 12.43 -1.61 1.98
C CYS A 105 13.92 -1.33 2.26
N ALA A 106 14.71 -1.05 1.21
CA ALA A 106 16.13 -0.76 1.34
C ALA A 106 16.37 0.53 2.13
N THR A 107 15.57 1.56 1.88
CA THR A 107 15.61 2.83 2.61
C THR A 107 15.24 2.61 4.08
N TYR A 108 14.13 1.92 4.37
CA TYR A 108 13.69 1.63 5.73
C TYR A 108 14.75 0.86 6.54
N LEU A 109 15.42 -0.11 5.92
CA LEU A 109 16.49 -0.88 6.55
C LEU A 109 17.78 -0.07 6.78
N SER A 110 17.91 1.09 6.15
CA SER A 110 19.06 1.99 6.33
C SER A 110 18.86 3.03 7.43
N PHE A 111 17.65 3.14 7.99
CA PHE A 111 17.36 4.03 9.11
C PHE A 111 18.18 3.63 10.36
N GLY A 112 18.73 4.64 11.04
CA GLY A 112 19.69 4.50 12.14
C GLY A 112 19.09 4.68 13.53
#